data_AF-A0A1Y2W202-F1
#
_entry.id   AF-A0A1Y2W202-F1
#
_cell.length_a   1.000
_cell.length_b   1.000
_cell.length_c   1.000
_cell.angle_alpha   90.00
_cell.angle_beta   90.00
_cell.angle_gamma   90.00
#
_symmetry.space_group_name_H-M   'P 1'
#
loop_
_entity.id
_entity.type
_entity.pdbx_description
1 polymer ?
#
loop_
_entity_poly.entity_id
_entity_poly.type
_entity_poly.pdbx_seq_one_letter_code
_entity_poly.pdbx_strand_id
1 'polypeptide(L)'
;MASPTQPPPPRRITASNLPLIASGTQRPHSEPGVEVRVDTLEPEPLLGGALFRARVASTKHVPTSNDGHGDLELDQVPGIGIVLPGGLNTYYLDVPPKSEGTMHRTTSTDYLIVLRGTLSLVTPPDQFDIIDGQGTYGKPVETSCKPGDVVLQRGIMHA
;
A
#
# COMPACT_ATOMS: atom_id res chain seq x y z
N MET A 1 -12.43 -0.84 29.19
CA MET A 1 -11.83 0.03 28.15
C MET A 1 -12.31 -0.50 26.82
N ALA A 2 -12.98 0.31 25.99
CA ALA A 2 -13.42 -0.14 24.68
C ALA A 2 -12.19 -0.53 23.85
N SER A 3 -12.17 -1.73 23.27
CA SER A 3 -11.18 -2.05 22.23
C SER A 3 -11.20 -0.93 21.20
N PRO A 4 -10.05 -0.42 20.73
CA PRO A 4 -10.04 0.43 19.56
C PRO A 4 -10.61 -0.43 18.43
N THR A 5 -11.86 -0.15 18.06
CA THR A 5 -12.55 -0.90 17.03
C THR A 5 -11.74 -0.75 15.75
N GLN A 6 -11.20 -1.87 15.28
CA GLN A 6 -10.53 -1.95 13.98
C GLN A 6 -11.37 -1.20 12.94
N PRO A 7 -10.76 -0.39 12.07
CA PRO A 7 -11.49 0.25 10.98
C PRO A 7 -12.27 -0.80 10.18
N PRO A 8 -13.42 -0.44 9.59
CA PRO A 8 -14.11 -1.37 8.71
C PRO A 8 -13.18 -1.80 7.57
N PRO A 9 -13.24 -3.09 7.14
CA PRO A 9 -12.46 -3.55 6.00
C PRO A 9 -12.64 -2.62 4.79
N PRO A 10 -11.54 -2.18 4.17
CA PRO A 10 -11.62 -1.24 3.06
C PRO A 10 -12.21 -1.91 1.82
N ARG A 11 -12.78 -1.08 0.92
CA ARG A 11 -13.31 -1.55 -0.35
C ARG A 11 -12.31 -1.29 -1.48
N ARG A 12 -12.21 -2.24 -2.39
CA ARG A 12 -11.58 -2.07 -3.70
C ARG A 12 -12.66 -1.98 -4.76
N ILE A 13 -12.56 -0.99 -5.63
CA ILE A 13 -13.43 -0.87 -6.80
C ILE A 13 -12.54 -1.01 -8.03
N THR A 14 -12.77 -2.07 -8.80
CA THR A 14 -12.04 -2.34 -10.04
C THR A 14 -12.96 -2.03 -11.21
N ALA A 15 -12.52 -1.15 -12.12
CA ALA A 15 -13.24 -0.83 -13.34
C ALA A 15 -12.37 -1.19 -14.54
N SER A 16 -12.87 -2.07 -15.41
CA SER A 16 -12.13 -2.60 -16.56
C SER A 16 -12.97 -2.56 -17.83
N ASN A 17 -12.33 -2.37 -18.97
CA ASN A 17 -12.99 -2.50 -20.26
C ASN A 17 -13.31 -3.99 -20.52
N LEU A 18 -14.55 -4.28 -20.90
CA LEU A 18 -14.91 -5.58 -21.44
C LEU A 18 -14.31 -5.75 -22.84
N PRO A 19 -13.98 -6.98 -23.26
CA PRO A 19 -13.55 -7.22 -24.64
C PRO A 19 -14.58 -6.72 -25.64
N LEU A 20 -14.14 -6.11 -26.73
CA LEU A 20 -15.01 -5.87 -27.88
C LEU A 20 -15.49 -7.23 -28.41
N ILE A 21 -16.80 -7.39 -28.56
CA ILE A 21 -17.39 -8.64 -29.07
C ILE A 21 -16.81 -8.94 -30.46
N ALA A 22 -16.06 -10.02 -30.58
CA ALA A 22 -15.27 -10.35 -31.78
C ALA A 22 -16.10 -10.93 -32.96
N SER A 23 -17.43 -11.00 -32.86
CA SER A 23 -18.28 -11.66 -33.86
C SER A 23 -19.01 -10.66 -34.77
N GLY A 24 -18.32 -10.16 -35.81
CA GLY A 24 -18.93 -9.56 -37.01
C GLY A 24 -19.83 -8.33 -36.83
N THR A 25 -19.89 -7.78 -35.62
CA THR A 25 -20.80 -6.70 -35.20
C THR A 25 -20.07 -5.45 -34.72
N GLN A 26 -18.75 -5.35 -34.97
CA GLN A 26 -18.01 -4.12 -34.71
C GLN A 26 -18.56 -3.01 -35.60
N ARG A 27 -19.43 -2.17 -35.02
CA ARG A 27 -19.86 -0.93 -35.63
C ARG A 27 -18.68 0.04 -35.60
N PRO A 28 -18.45 0.83 -36.66
CA PRO A 28 -17.51 1.94 -36.61
C PRO A 28 -17.78 2.81 -35.37
N HIS A 29 -16.74 3.23 -34.66
CA HIS A 29 -16.83 4.06 -33.44
C HIS A 29 -17.50 3.38 -32.22
N SER A 30 -17.33 2.06 -32.08
CA SER A 30 -17.78 1.35 -30.86
C SER A 30 -16.71 1.38 -29.78
N GLU A 31 -17.10 1.76 -28.57
CA GLU A 31 -16.30 1.61 -27.34
C GLU A 31 -16.72 0.34 -26.58
N PRO A 32 -15.80 -0.31 -25.84
CA PRO A 32 -16.16 -1.43 -24.99
C PRO A 32 -17.11 -0.99 -23.87
N GLY A 33 -17.95 -1.92 -23.42
CA GLY A 33 -18.64 -1.77 -22.14
C GLY A 33 -17.65 -1.78 -20.98
N VAL A 34 -18.08 -1.32 -19.80
CA VAL A 34 -17.25 -1.31 -18.59
C VAL A 34 -17.80 -2.32 -17.59
N GLU A 35 -16.93 -3.17 -17.06
CA GLU A 35 -17.21 -3.97 -15.87
C GLU A 35 -16.79 -3.18 -14.63
N VAL A 36 -17.64 -3.18 -13.60
CA VAL A 36 -17.31 -2.63 -12.27
C VAL A 36 -17.47 -3.74 -11.24
N ARG A 37 -16.38 -4.03 -10.52
CA ARG A 37 -16.34 -4.98 -9.41
C ARG A 37 -16.06 -4.24 -8.11
N VAL A 38 -16.72 -4.67 -7.05
CA VAL A 38 -16.56 -4.11 -5.71
C VAL A 38 -16.21 -5.24 -4.76
N ASP A 39 -14.98 -5.21 -4.27
CA ASP A 39 -14.49 -6.18 -3.29
C ASP A 39 -14.39 -5.52 -1.92
N THR A 40 -14.68 -6.29 -0.87
CA THR A 40 -14.27 -5.97 0.50
C THR A 40 -12.94 -6.67 0.74
N LEU A 41 -11.90 -5.91 1.09
CA LEU A 41 -10.56 -6.44 1.29
C LEU A 41 -10.38 -6.85 2.75
N GLU A 42 -10.10 -8.13 2.99
CA GLU A 42 -9.81 -8.64 4.32
C GLU A 42 -8.39 -8.23 4.77
N PRO A 43 -8.23 -7.53 5.91
CA PRO A 43 -6.93 -7.17 6.43
C PRO A 43 -6.17 -8.39 6.99
N GLU A 44 -4.91 -8.53 6.61
CA GLU A 44 -3.98 -9.55 7.13
C GLU A 44 -3.05 -8.95 8.19
N PRO A 45 -2.80 -9.63 9.32
CA PRO A 45 -1.87 -9.15 10.33
C PRO A 45 -0.42 -9.20 9.83
N LEU A 46 0.36 -8.18 10.17
CA LEU A 46 1.80 -8.09 9.97
C LEU A 46 2.50 -7.91 11.32
N LEU A 47 3.76 -8.36 11.39
CA LEU A 47 4.61 -8.23 12.59
C LEU A 47 3.89 -8.71 13.87
N GLY A 48 3.26 -9.89 13.80
CA GLY A 48 2.51 -10.46 14.93
C GLY A 48 1.22 -9.71 15.29
N GLY A 49 0.66 -8.90 14.39
CA GLY A 49 -0.55 -8.11 14.61
C GLY A 49 -0.27 -6.67 15.07
N ALA A 50 0.99 -6.22 15.05
CA ALA A 50 1.34 -4.83 15.30
C ALA A 50 0.83 -3.90 14.18
N LEU A 51 0.62 -4.41 12.97
CA LEU A 51 0.05 -3.71 11.83
C LEU A 51 -0.95 -4.64 11.11
N PHE A 52 -1.90 -4.08 10.37
CA PHE A 52 -2.82 -4.86 9.53
C PHE A 52 -2.83 -4.30 8.11
N ARG A 53 -2.74 -5.18 7.11
CA ARG A 53 -2.63 -4.80 5.71
C ARG A 53 -3.77 -5.38 4.88
N ALA A 54 -4.42 -4.55 4.08
CA ALA A 54 -5.35 -5.00 3.06
C ALA A 54 -4.83 -4.59 1.67
N ARG A 55 -4.44 -5.57 0.84
CA ARG A 55 -3.79 -5.32 -0.46
C ARG A 55 -4.81 -4.89 -1.53
N VAL A 56 -4.53 -3.76 -2.19
CA VAL A 56 -5.39 -3.19 -3.23
C VAL A 56 -4.94 -3.67 -4.61
N ALA A 57 -3.66 -3.49 -4.93
CA ALA A 57 -3.08 -3.85 -6.22
C ALA A 57 -1.60 -4.17 -6.07
N SER A 58 -1.09 -5.11 -6.88
CA SER A 58 0.34 -5.31 -7.06
C SER A 58 0.65 -5.79 -8.48
N THR A 59 1.67 -5.20 -9.09
CA THR A 59 2.13 -5.55 -10.44
C THR A 59 3.63 -5.34 -10.58
N LYS A 60 4.32 -6.28 -11.22
CA LYS A 60 5.76 -6.21 -11.52
C LYS A 60 6.10 -5.26 -12.67
N HIS A 61 5.09 -4.71 -13.34
CA HIS A 61 5.28 -3.88 -14.52
C HIS A 61 4.79 -2.46 -14.27
N VAL A 62 5.70 -1.50 -14.43
CA VAL A 62 5.38 -0.07 -14.49
C VAL A 62 5.99 0.44 -15.81
N PRO A 63 5.18 0.92 -16.78
CA PRO A 63 3.73 1.12 -16.73
C PRO A 63 2.93 -0.19 -16.63
N THR A 64 1.71 -0.09 -16.07
CA THR A 64 0.80 -1.23 -15.87
C THR A 64 0.05 -1.58 -17.16
N SER A 65 -0.59 -2.76 -17.22
CA SER A 65 -1.52 -3.12 -18.30
C SER A 65 -2.98 -2.83 -17.91
N ASN A 66 -3.80 -2.50 -18.91
CA ASN A 66 -5.26 -2.37 -18.77
C ASN A 66 -6.00 -3.62 -19.30
N ASP A 67 -5.27 -4.67 -19.70
CA ASP A 67 -5.87 -5.90 -20.21
C ASP A 67 -6.46 -6.75 -19.08
N GLY A 68 -7.51 -7.49 -19.43
CA GLY A 68 -8.21 -8.40 -18.52
C GLY A 68 -9.47 -7.79 -17.90
N HIS A 69 -10.35 -8.69 -17.46
CA HIS A 69 -11.59 -8.37 -16.76
C HIS A 69 -11.92 -9.52 -15.79
N GLY A 70 -12.90 -9.34 -14.91
CA GLY A 70 -13.21 -10.29 -13.85
C GLY A 70 -12.21 -10.20 -12.68
N ASP A 71 -11.77 -11.37 -12.19
CA ASP A 71 -10.81 -11.44 -11.10
C ASP A 71 -9.38 -11.30 -11.63
N LEU A 72 -8.81 -10.11 -11.43
CA LEU A 72 -7.42 -9.81 -11.81
C LEU A 72 -6.47 -10.31 -10.73
N GLU A 73 -5.57 -11.22 -11.10
CA GLU A 73 -4.54 -11.72 -10.20
C GLU A 73 -3.56 -10.60 -9.82
N LEU A 74 -3.21 -10.57 -8.53
CA LEU A 74 -2.25 -9.62 -7.99
C LEU A 74 -0.87 -10.29 -7.89
N ASP A 75 0.16 -9.62 -8.41
CA ASP A 75 1.53 -10.15 -8.34
C ASP A 75 1.96 -10.41 -6.89
N GLN A 76 2.59 -11.55 -6.64
CA GLN A 76 3.13 -11.84 -5.32
C GLN A 76 4.24 -10.85 -4.95
N VAL A 77 4.09 -10.20 -3.79
CA VAL A 77 5.08 -9.27 -3.25
C VAL A 77 6.07 -10.07 -2.39
N PRO A 78 7.40 -9.93 -2.61
CA PRO A 78 8.40 -10.70 -1.89
C PRO A 78 8.53 -10.28 -0.42
N GLY A 79 9.18 -11.14 0.37
CA GLY A 79 9.47 -10.89 1.78
C GLY A 79 8.21 -10.71 2.61
N ILE A 80 8.20 -9.68 3.47
CA ILE A 80 7.01 -9.34 4.28
C ILE A 80 5.93 -8.60 3.47
N GLY A 81 6.09 -8.43 2.16
CA GLY A 81 5.08 -7.90 1.26
C GLY A 81 4.99 -6.36 1.21
N ILE A 82 6.09 -5.66 1.45
CA ILE A 82 6.14 -4.18 1.39
C ILE A 82 6.57 -3.72 -0.01
N VAL A 83 7.79 -4.08 -0.43
CA VAL A 83 8.37 -3.63 -1.70
C VAL A 83 8.18 -4.68 -2.78
N LEU A 84 7.64 -4.28 -3.93
CA LEU A 84 7.69 -5.05 -5.17
C LEU A 84 8.73 -4.42 -6.11
N PRO A 85 9.95 -4.98 -6.23
CA PRO A 85 11.02 -4.37 -7.02
C PRO A 85 10.63 -4.19 -8.49
N GLY A 86 10.86 -2.98 -9.03
CA GLY A 86 10.51 -2.62 -10.41
C GLY A 86 9.00 -2.49 -10.68
N GLY A 87 8.18 -2.70 -9.66
CA GLY A 87 6.72 -2.75 -9.76
C GLY A 87 6.01 -1.71 -8.90
N LEU A 88 4.71 -1.94 -8.75
CA LEU A 88 3.82 -1.20 -7.87
C LEU A 88 3.23 -2.16 -6.83
N ASN A 89 3.14 -1.70 -5.58
CA ASN A 89 2.36 -2.35 -4.55
C ASN A 89 1.55 -1.27 -3.83
N THR A 90 0.23 -1.43 -3.80
CA THR A 90 -0.71 -0.48 -3.17
C THR A 90 -1.57 -1.25 -2.19
N TYR A 91 -1.63 -0.76 -0.96
CA TYR A 91 -2.36 -1.41 0.12
C TYR A 91 -2.80 -0.38 1.17
N TYR A 92 -3.85 -0.73 1.91
CA TYR A 92 -4.17 -0.08 3.18
C TYR A 92 -3.28 -0.66 4.27
N LEU A 93 -2.83 0.20 5.18
CA LEU A 93 -2.07 -0.20 6.36
C LEU A 93 -2.69 0.46 7.60
N ASP A 94 -3.26 -0.36 8.47
CA ASP A 94 -3.77 0.09 9.76
C ASP A 94 -2.68 -0.08 10.81
N VAL A 95 -2.42 0.99 11.56
CA VAL A 95 -1.51 1.04 12.70
C VAL A 95 -2.35 1.21 13.97
N PRO A 96 -2.57 0.15 14.76
CA PRO A 96 -3.23 0.22 16.05
C PRO A 96 -2.64 1.29 16.98
N PRO A 97 -3.44 1.85 17.91
CA PRO A 97 -2.92 2.76 18.91
C PRO A 97 -1.80 2.10 19.72
N LYS A 98 -0.68 2.83 19.89
CA LYS A 98 0.51 2.37 20.63
C LYS A 98 1.21 1.14 20.01
N SER A 99 1.03 0.90 18.72
CA SER A 99 1.91 0.03 17.95
C SER A 99 2.80 0.85 17.01
N GLU A 100 3.86 0.21 16.53
CA GLU A 100 4.82 0.82 15.61
C GLU A 100 5.35 -0.22 14.63
N GLY A 101 5.83 0.25 13.47
CA GLY A 101 6.66 -0.56 12.58
C GLY A 101 8.08 -0.72 13.14
N THR A 102 8.88 -1.54 12.46
CA THR A 102 10.32 -1.62 12.76
C THR A 102 11.03 -0.47 12.05
N MET A 103 12.01 0.18 12.69
CA MET A 103 12.87 1.15 12.01
C MET A 103 13.61 0.47 10.86
N HIS A 104 13.34 0.90 9.63
CA HIS A 104 13.87 0.26 8.42
C HIS A 104 13.96 1.25 7.25
N ARG A 105 14.62 0.80 6.17
CA ARG A 105 14.60 1.49 4.88
C ARG A 105 14.24 0.53 3.77
N THR A 106 13.57 1.05 2.76
CA THR A 106 13.23 0.34 1.53
C THR A 106 13.97 0.95 0.34
N THR A 107 14.15 0.18 -0.72
CA THR A 107 14.57 0.69 -2.04
C THR A 107 13.33 1.00 -2.88
N SER A 108 12.50 1.92 -2.41
CA SER A 108 11.25 2.35 -3.05
C SER A 108 11.01 3.84 -2.86
N THR A 109 10.07 4.38 -3.64
CA THR A 109 9.43 5.67 -3.36
C THR A 109 7.98 5.39 -3.05
N ASP A 110 7.55 5.79 -1.85
CA ASP A 110 6.24 5.45 -1.32
C ASP A 110 5.43 6.75 -1.10
N TYR A 111 4.15 6.70 -1.44
CA TYR A 111 3.20 7.77 -1.19
C TYR A 111 2.25 7.29 -0.10
N LEU A 112 2.49 7.71 1.14
CA LEU A 112 1.65 7.34 2.27
C LEU A 112 0.61 8.43 2.47
N ILE A 113 -0.66 8.05 2.41
CA ILE A 113 -1.78 8.98 2.60
C ILE A 113 -2.44 8.64 3.93
N VAL A 114 -2.48 9.59 4.86
CA VAL A 114 -3.15 9.36 6.13
C VAL A 114 -4.66 9.49 5.91
N LEU A 115 -5.38 8.38 6.00
CA LEU A 115 -6.82 8.37 5.78
C LEU A 115 -7.62 8.71 7.05
N ARG A 116 -7.16 8.23 8.21
CA ARG A 116 -7.84 8.40 9.51
C ARG A 116 -6.84 8.35 10.65
N GLY A 117 -7.15 9.05 11.75
CA GLY A 117 -6.33 9.05 12.96
C GLY A 117 -5.17 10.03 12.90
N THR A 118 -4.11 9.78 13.66
CA THR A 118 -2.85 10.52 13.60
C THR A 118 -1.73 9.51 13.58
N LEU A 119 -0.83 9.63 12.62
CA LEU A 119 0.37 8.81 12.49
C LEU A 119 1.57 9.64 12.97
N SER A 120 2.51 9.00 13.68
CA SER A 120 3.84 9.58 13.91
C SER A 120 4.78 8.97 12.88
N LEU A 121 5.36 9.79 11.99
CA LEU A 121 6.48 9.39 11.16
C LEU A 121 7.76 9.56 11.98
N VAL A 122 8.45 8.47 12.25
CA VAL A 122 9.65 8.46 13.09
C VAL A 122 10.90 8.38 12.23
N THR A 123 11.83 9.31 12.36
CA THR A 123 13.06 9.35 11.55
C THR A 123 14.31 9.65 12.39
N PRO A 124 15.49 9.11 12.03
CA PRO A 124 16.75 9.57 12.59
C PRO A 124 16.96 11.09 12.40
N PRO A 125 17.48 11.81 13.42
CA PRO A 125 17.70 13.26 13.32
C PRO A 125 18.90 13.62 12.43
N ASP A 126 19.93 12.78 12.43
CA ASP A 126 21.25 13.06 11.88
C ASP A 126 21.81 11.84 11.13
N GLN A 127 22.96 12.00 10.49
CA GLN A 127 23.74 10.89 9.96
C GLN A 127 24.11 9.91 11.08
N PHE A 128 24.01 8.62 10.78
CA PHE A 128 24.33 7.54 11.71
C PHE A 128 25.00 6.40 10.96
N ASP A 129 25.75 5.59 11.70
CA ASP A 129 26.33 4.34 11.23
C ASP A 129 25.48 3.15 11.67
N ILE A 130 25.60 2.04 10.93
CA ILE A 130 25.12 0.73 11.36
C ILE A 130 26.32 -0.05 11.91
N ILE A 131 26.30 -0.37 13.20
CA ILE A 131 27.33 -1.19 13.86
C ILE A 131 26.63 -2.44 14.39
N ASP A 132 27.10 -3.63 13.97
CA ASP A 132 26.55 -4.93 14.37
C ASP A 132 25.03 -5.06 14.16
N GLY A 133 24.52 -4.47 13.06
CA GLY A 133 23.10 -4.48 12.70
C GLY A 133 22.23 -3.48 13.47
N GLN A 134 22.82 -2.66 14.34
CA GLN A 134 22.12 -1.63 15.10
C GLN A 134 22.48 -0.24 14.58
N GLY A 135 21.46 0.61 14.42
CA GLY A 135 21.68 2.01 14.07
C GLY A 135 22.16 2.82 15.27
N THR A 136 23.22 3.58 15.08
CA THR A 136 23.77 4.52 16.08
C THR A 136 23.02 5.86 16.09
N TYR A 137 21.85 5.93 15.43
CA TYR A 137 21.03 7.12 15.45
C TYR A 137 20.64 7.45 16.89
N GLY A 138 20.71 8.75 17.22
CA GLY A 138 20.27 9.24 18.52
C GLY A 138 18.76 9.07 18.71
N LYS A 139 18.18 9.84 19.64
CA LYS A 139 16.73 9.84 19.83
C LYS A 139 16.02 10.19 18.51
N PRO A 140 15.13 9.33 17.99
CA PRO A 140 14.40 9.64 16.77
C PRO A 140 13.52 10.88 16.91
N VAL A 141 13.27 11.53 15.78
CA VAL A 141 12.35 12.67 15.66
C VAL A 141 11.00 12.15 15.20
N GLU A 142 9.95 12.58 15.88
CA GLU A 142 8.57 12.28 15.50
C GLU A 142 7.96 13.46 14.75
N THR A 143 7.45 13.20 13.55
CA THR A 143 6.62 14.15 12.79
C THR A 143 5.18 13.67 12.81
N SER A 144 4.25 14.51 13.31
CA SER A 144 2.84 14.16 13.37
C SER A 144 2.16 14.38 12.01
N CYS A 145 1.62 13.31 11.43
CA CYS A 145 0.86 13.33 10.19
C CYS A 145 -0.65 13.20 10.49
N LYS A 146 -1.46 14.09 9.90
CA LYS A 146 -2.91 14.21 10.08
C LYS A 146 -3.68 13.69 8.88
N PRO A 147 -4.99 13.39 9.01
CA PRO A 147 -5.79 12.93 7.88
C PRO A 147 -5.74 13.92 6.71
N GLY A 148 -5.48 13.41 5.52
CA GLY A 148 -5.26 14.20 4.30
C GLY A 148 -3.80 14.52 3.99
N ASP A 149 -2.88 14.38 4.97
CA ASP A 149 -1.45 14.53 4.70
C ASP A 149 -0.95 13.40 3.81
N VAL A 150 0.00 13.76 2.94
CA VAL A 150 0.69 12.83 2.05
C VAL A 150 2.18 12.88 2.37
N VAL A 151 2.75 11.75 2.78
CA VAL A 151 4.19 11.58 2.96
C VAL A 151 4.78 11.01 1.67
N LEU A 152 5.67 11.77 1.04
CA LEU A 152 6.54 11.28 -0.03
C LEU A 152 7.80 10.69 0.59
N GLN A 153 7.79 9.39 0.84
CA GLN A 153 8.92 8.65 1.40
C GLN A 153 9.87 8.22 0.28
N ARG A 154 11.11 8.72 0.28
CA ARG A 154 12.10 8.47 -0.79
C ARG A 154 13.22 7.54 -0.34
N GLY A 155 12.86 6.31 0.07
CA GLY A 155 13.82 5.29 0.50
C GLY A 155 14.60 5.64 1.77
N ILE A 156 13.98 6.44 2.66
CA ILE A 156 14.56 6.90 3.92
C ILE A 156 14.45 5.84 5.02
N MET A 157 15.30 5.96 6.04
CA MET A 157 15.14 5.23 7.30
C MET A 157 13.94 5.81 8.06
N HIS A 158 12.97 4.96 8.42
CA HIS A 158 11.74 5.38 9.10
C HIS A 158 11.12 4.23 9.91
N ALA A 159 10.23 4.59 10.84
CA ALA A 159 9.25 3.70 11.46
C ALA A 159 7.86 4.35 11.48
#